data_AF-A0A4Y2WXI3-F1
#
_entry.id   AF-A0A4Y2WXI3-F1
#
_cell.length_a   1.000
_cell.length_b   1.000
_cell.length_c   1.000
_cell.angle_alpha   90.00
_cell.angle_beta   90.00
_cell.angle_gamma   90.00
#
_symmetry.space_group_name_H-M   'P 1'
#
loop_
_entity.id
_entity.type
_entity.pdbx_description
1 polymer ?
#
loop_
_entity_poly.entity_id
_entity_poly.type
_entity_poly.pdbx_seq_one_letter_code
_entity_poly.pdbx_strand_id
1 'polypeptide(L)'
;EVDIALGPFTLTYGRWTSFKMSEPLYADEVEILVPVFEWKMSLFNILTVFNYEVWMFIFLSVILLLIVMCLSDKCIHPELNLKDRLFKNLWSITRTILLKGCVRRPDSYTRALLDTLWMLSTLVMSFYFSGMVLTYLFLRKTRQIDSIEDLAASKDMQPILEYQSSVYSTFRICYHGDHVLNYTVCLLKSVVTPIISEQQEL
;
A
#
# COMPACT_ATOMS: atom_id res chain seq x y z
N GLU A 1 -17.70 7.36 52.54
CA GLU A 1 -18.26 6.00 52.42
C GLU A 1 -19.51 6.09 51.56
N VAL A 2 -19.76 5.11 50.69
CA VAL A 2 -20.89 5.10 49.75
C VAL A 2 -21.58 3.74 49.86
N ASP A 3 -22.89 3.74 50.05
CA ASP A 3 -23.67 2.51 50.27
C ASP A 3 -23.94 1.73 48.97
N ILE A 4 -24.11 2.45 47.85
CA ILE A 4 -24.38 1.88 46.52
C ILE A 4 -23.63 2.70 45.47
N ALA A 5 -22.85 2.03 44.63
CA ALA A 5 -22.20 2.63 43.47
C ALA A 5 -22.90 2.16 42.19
N LEU A 6 -23.40 3.11 41.39
CA LEU A 6 -23.97 2.87 40.08
C LEU A 6 -23.05 3.49 39.03
N GLY A 7 -22.56 2.68 38.09
CA GLY A 7 -21.63 3.15 37.07
C GLY A 7 -21.17 2.01 36.14
N PRO A 8 -20.39 2.34 35.11
CA PRO A 8 -19.86 1.37 34.15
C PRO A 8 -18.69 0.60 34.77
N PHE A 9 -19.00 -0.28 35.73
CA PHE A 9 -17.99 -1.10 36.39
C PHE A 9 -17.84 -2.44 35.68
N THR A 10 -16.63 -2.72 35.17
CA THR A 10 -16.30 -4.06 34.71
C THR A 10 -16.27 -5.05 35.87
N LEU A 11 -16.97 -6.16 35.69
CA LEU A 11 -16.94 -7.30 36.61
C LEU A 11 -15.58 -8.01 36.48
N THR A 12 -14.82 -8.03 37.57
CA THR A 12 -13.51 -8.70 37.63
C THR A 12 -13.43 -9.51 38.93
N TYR A 13 -12.64 -10.58 38.94
CA TYR A 13 -12.52 -11.44 40.11
C TYR A 13 -12.06 -10.67 41.37
N GLY A 14 -11.07 -9.78 41.23
CA GLY A 14 -10.59 -8.95 42.33
C GLY A 14 -11.70 -8.07 42.93
N ARG A 15 -12.59 -7.50 42.11
CA ARG A 15 -13.70 -6.67 42.59
C ARG A 15 -14.83 -7.50 43.21
N TRP A 16 -15.13 -8.67 42.65
CA TRP A 16 -16.16 -9.59 43.15
C TRP A 16 -15.88 -10.07 44.58
N THR A 17 -14.61 -10.26 44.94
CA THR A 17 -14.23 -10.65 46.31
C THR A 17 -14.39 -9.51 47.32
N SER A 18 -14.37 -8.25 46.87
CA SER A 18 -14.44 -7.07 47.72
C SER A 18 -15.86 -6.52 47.88
N PHE A 19 -16.71 -6.67 46.86
CA PHE A 19 -18.08 -6.12 46.83
C PHE A 19 -19.07 -7.11 46.22
N LYS A 20 -20.32 -7.09 46.69
CA LYS A 20 -21.43 -7.83 46.07
C LYS A 20 -21.92 -7.06 44.83
N MET A 21 -21.65 -7.59 43.63
CA MET A 21 -22.16 -7.03 42.37
C MET A 21 -23.46 -7.73 41.94
N SER A 22 -24.31 -7.01 41.19
CA SER A 22 -25.47 -7.59 40.52
C SER A 22 -25.07 -8.33 39.24
N GLU A 23 -26.04 -8.99 38.60
CA GLU A 23 -25.87 -9.50 37.23
C GLU A 23 -25.54 -8.35 36.26
N PRO A 24 -24.66 -8.58 35.27
CA PRO A 24 -24.28 -7.56 34.30
C PRO A 24 -25.46 -7.21 33.37
N LEU A 25 -25.67 -5.92 33.15
CA LEU A 25 -26.74 -5.42 32.27
C LEU A 25 -26.41 -5.57 30.78
N TYR A 26 -25.12 -5.54 30.42
CA TYR A 26 -24.60 -5.76 29.08
C TYR A 26 -23.17 -6.31 29.17
N ALA A 27 -22.75 -7.02 28.12
CA ALA A 27 -21.37 -7.44 27.93
C ALA A 27 -20.71 -6.51 26.91
N ASP A 28 -19.55 -5.97 27.28
CA ASP A 28 -18.76 -5.08 26.43
C ASP A 28 -17.48 -5.82 26.02
N GLU A 29 -17.10 -5.69 24.75
CA GLU A 29 -15.89 -6.31 24.21
C GLU A 29 -14.75 -5.29 24.20
N VAL A 30 -13.51 -5.77 24.37
CA VAL A 30 -12.34 -4.89 24.32
C VAL A 30 -11.97 -4.65 22.86
N GLU A 31 -12.26 -3.46 22.37
CA GLU A 31 -11.93 -3.04 21.02
C GLU A 31 -10.61 -2.26 20.96
N ILE A 32 -9.95 -2.31 19.80
CA ILE A 32 -8.72 -1.53 19.53
C ILE A 32 -9.12 -0.27 18.78
N LEU A 33 -8.87 0.89 19.37
CA LEU A 33 -9.06 2.16 18.70
C LEU A 33 -7.77 2.56 17.98
N VAL A 34 -7.83 2.70 16.66
CA VAL A 34 -6.71 3.11 15.81
C VAL A 34 -7.00 4.49 15.21
N PRO A 35 -6.02 5.42 15.15
CA PRO A 35 -6.21 6.69 14.48
C PRO A 35 -6.45 6.49 12.98
N VAL A 36 -7.20 7.42 12.38
CA VAL A 36 -7.43 7.40 10.93
C VAL A 36 -6.10 7.60 10.20
N PHE A 37 -5.76 6.67 9.31
CA PHE A 37 -4.50 6.70 8.56
C PHE A 37 -4.51 7.84 7.53
N GLU A 38 -3.53 8.76 7.62
CA GLU A 38 -3.32 9.79 6.60
C GLU A 38 -2.52 9.23 5.42
N TRP A 39 -3.16 9.14 4.25
CA TRP A 39 -2.49 8.64 3.05
C TRP A 39 -1.52 9.69 2.49
N LYS A 40 -0.21 9.39 2.55
CA LYS A 40 0.82 10.22 1.91
C LYS A 40 1.04 9.76 0.46
N MET A 41 0.57 10.56 -0.49
CA MET A 41 0.93 10.40 -1.91
C MET A 41 2.38 10.82 -2.13
N SER A 42 3.23 9.88 -2.52
CA SER A 42 4.49 10.22 -3.18
C SER A 42 4.23 10.38 -4.68
N LEU A 43 4.85 11.39 -5.31
CA LEU A 43 4.78 11.60 -6.76
C LEU A 43 5.30 10.38 -7.54
N PHE A 44 6.17 9.58 -6.93
CA PHE A 44 6.74 8.38 -7.55
C PHE A 44 5.85 7.14 -7.45
N ASN A 45 4.74 7.19 -6.70
CA ASN A 45 3.75 6.10 -6.66
C ASN A 45 3.07 5.87 -8.01
N ILE A 46 3.18 6.83 -8.94
CA ILE A 46 2.71 6.63 -10.32
C ILE A 46 3.60 5.61 -11.06
N LEU A 47 4.88 5.52 -10.73
CA LEU A 47 5.79 4.55 -11.36
C LEU A 47 5.56 3.13 -10.83
N THR A 48 4.98 2.99 -9.63
CA THR A 48 4.61 1.68 -9.05
C THR A 48 3.36 1.07 -9.67
N VAL A 49 2.71 1.76 -10.61
CA VAL A 49 1.57 1.24 -11.36
C VAL A 49 1.95 0.03 -12.22
N PHE A 50 3.19 0.01 -12.71
CA PHE A 50 3.76 -1.14 -13.41
C PHE A 50 4.91 -1.73 -12.62
N ASN A 51 5.02 -3.06 -12.68
CA ASN A 51 6.21 -3.75 -12.22
C ASN A 51 7.42 -3.32 -13.06
N TYR A 52 8.59 -3.33 -12.44
CA TYR A 52 9.85 -2.97 -13.11
C TYR A 52 10.10 -3.79 -14.39
N GLU A 53 9.70 -5.06 -14.40
CA GLU A 53 9.77 -5.93 -15.59
C GLU A 53 9.03 -5.35 -16.79
N VAL A 54 7.82 -4.83 -16.58
CA VAL A 54 6.99 -4.24 -17.65
C VAL A 54 7.64 -2.96 -18.17
N TRP A 55 8.18 -2.12 -17.29
CA TRP A 55 8.94 -0.94 -17.71
C TRP A 55 10.13 -1.28 -18.58
N MET A 56 10.87 -2.35 -18.23
CA MET A 56 11.98 -2.85 -19.05
C MET A 56 11.50 -3.35 -20.42
N PHE A 57 10.37 -4.07 -20.49
CA PHE A 57 9.80 -4.50 -21.76
C PHE A 57 9.33 -3.33 -22.63
N ILE A 58 8.72 -2.29 -22.05
CA ILE A 58 8.34 -1.07 -22.78
C ILE A 58 9.59 -0.40 -23.36
N PHE A 59 10.62 -0.19 -22.55
CA PHE A 59 11.87 0.44 -22.99
C PHE A 59 12.55 -0.38 -24.11
N LEU A 60 12.63 -1.70 -23.93
CA LEU A 60 13.17 -2.61 -24.94
C LEU A 60 12.35 -2.56 -26.24
N SER A 61 11.02 -2.53 -26.16
CA SER A 61 10.14 -2.44 -27.33
C SER A 61 10.35 -1.15 -28.12
N VAL A 62 10.56 -0.02 -27.44
CA VAL A 62 10.85 1.27 -28.05
C VAL A 62 12.19 1.24 -28.79
N ILE A 63 13.22 0.64 -28.19
CA ILE A 63 14.53 0.48 -28.82
C ILE A 63 14.42 -0.41 -30.07
N LEU A 64 13.72 -1.54 -29.97
CA LEU A 64 13.52 -2.44 -31.12
C LEU A 64 12.80 -1.73 -32.26
N LEU A 65 11.76 -0.93 -31.94
CA LEU A 65 11.06 -0.13 -32.94
C LEU A 65 11.92 0.94 -33.59
N LEU A 66 12.76 1.62 -32.79
CA LEU A 66 13.73 2.58 -33.31
C LEU A 66 14.68 1.91 -34.31
N ILE A 67 15.17 0.71 -34.01
CA ILE A 67 16.04 -0.07 -34.90
C ILE A 67 15.31 -0.43 -36.19
N VAL A 68 14.10 -0.99 -36.10
CA VAL A 68 13.32 -1.42 -37.28
C VAL A 68 12.94 -0.23 -38.17
N MET A 69 12.52 0.89 -37.58
CA MET A 69 12.24 2.13 -38.33
C MET A 69 13.50 2.68 -38.99
N CYS A 70 14.65 2.67 -38.30
CA CYS A 70 15.91 3.13 -38.87
C CYS A 70 16.41 2.23 -40.01
N LEU A 71 16.20 0.91 -39.92
CA LEU A 71 16.51 -0.03 -41.00
C LEU A 71 15.61 0.20 -42.22
N SER A 72 14.31 0.38 -41.98
CA SER A 72 13.34 0.68 -43.03
C SER A 72 13.64 1.99 -43.74
N ASP A 73 14.02 3.04 -43.00
CA ASP A 73 14.47 4.31 -43.57
C ASP A 73 15.77 4.19 -44.35
N LYS A 74 16.68 3.30 -43.94
CA LYS A 74 17.91 3.05 -44.68
C LYS A 74 17.67 2.39 -46.03
N CYS A 75 16.70 1.49 -46.11
CA CYS A 75 16.34 0.85 -47.37
C CYS A 75 15.67 1.82 -48.36
N ILE A 76 14.91 2.81 -47.85
CA ILE A 76 14.15 3.76 -48.68
C ILE A 76 15.00 4.98 -49.08
N HIS A 77 15.76 5.55 -48.14
CA HIS A 77 16.56 6.75 -48.34
C HIS A 77 17.99 6.54 -47.83
N PRO A 78 18.92 6.03 -48.67
CA PRO A 78 20.29 5.74 -48.25
C PRO A 78 21.15 7.00 -48.02
N GLU A 79 20.75 8.16 -48.53
CA GLU A 79 21.51 9.43 -48.56
C GLU A 79 21.51 10.21 -47.22
N LEU A 80 20.58 9.93 -46.30
CA LEU A 80 20.41 10.73 -45.08
C LEU A 80 21.47 10.42 -44.01
N ASN A 81 21.96 11.43 -43.28
CA ASN A 81 22.83 11.20 -42.12
C ASN A 81 22.14 10.34 -41.05
N LEU A 82 22.90 9.45 -40.40
CA LEU A 82 22.39 8.54 -39.37
C LEU A 82 21.75 9.30 -38.19
N LYS A 83 22.36 10.43 -37.76
CA LYS A 83 21.86 11.27 -36.67
C LYS A 83 20.46 11.83 -36.97
N ASP A 84 20.27 12.36 -38.18
CA ASP A 84 19.00 12.95 -38.59
C ASP A 84 17.90 11.89 -38.69
N ARG A 85 18.23 10.66 -39.08
CA ARG A 85 17.27 9.53 -39.09
C ARG A 85 16.85 9.15 -37.68
N LEU A 86 17.81 8.98 -36.77
CA LEU A 86 17.51 8.63 -35.38
C LEU A 86 16.68 9.72 -34.72
N PHE A 87 17.03 11.01 -34.90
CA PHE A 87 16.27 12.11 -34.33
C PHE A 87 14.85 12.17 -34.89
N LYS A 88 14.66 12.01 -36.21
CA LYS A 88 13.34 11.97 -36.84
C LYS A 88 12.48 10.81 -36.32
N ASN A 89 13.06 9.60 -36.23
CA ASN A 89 12.35 8.41 -35.77
C ASN A 89 12.04 8.46 -34.27
N LEU A 90 13.00 8.88 -33.45
CA LEU A 90 12.79 9.10 -32.03
C LEU A 90 11.65 10.11 -31.81
N TRP A 91 11.70 11.25 -32.51
CA TRP A 91 10.67 12.27 -32.42
C TRP A 91 9.29 11.77 -32.87
N SER A 92 9.24 10.93 -33.91
CA SER A 92 8.01 10.27 -34.35
C SER A 92 7.46 9.36 -33.26
N ILE A 93 8.29 8.49 -32.67
CA ILE A 93 7.90 7.56 -31.59
C ILE A 93 7.42 8.34 -30.36
N THR A 94 8.12 9.41 -29.96
CA THR A 94 7.71 10.27 -28.84
C THR A 94 6.33 10.88 -29.08
N ARG A 95 6.02 11.30 -30.31
CA ARG A 95 4.67 11.82 -30.65
C ARG A 95 3.60 10.75 -30.53
N THR A 96 3.85 9.55 -31.03
CA THR A 96 2.90 8.43 -30.94
C THR A 96 2.65 8.02 -29.49
N ILE A 97 3.69 7.98 -28.64
CA ILE A 97 3.54 7.73 -27.19
C ILE A 97 2.67 8.81 -26.52
N LEU A 98 2.84 10.07 -26.90
CA LEU A 98 2.01 11.19 -26.44
C LEU A 98 0.59 11.19 -27.04
N LEU A 99 0.20 10.14 -27.76
CA LEU A 99 -1.06 10.02 -28.50
C LEU A 99 -1.28 11.17 -29.48
N LYS A 100 -0.20 11.84 -29.90
CA LYS A 100 -0.24 12.89 -30.92
C LYS A 100 -0.09 12.23 -32.28
N GLY A 101 -1.05 12.51 -33.18
CA GLY A 101 -1.03 11.99 -34.54
C GLY A 101 0.27 12.35 -35.29
N CYS A 102 0.66 11.48 -36.22
CA CYS A 102 1.77 11.78 -37.11
C CYS A 102 1.33 12.76 -38.20
N VAL A 103 2.14 13.80 -38.45
CA VAL A 103 1.89 14.79 -39.52
C VAL A 103 2.31 14.25 -40.89
N ARG A 104 3.22 13.27 -40.92
CA ARG A 104 3.82 12.76 -42.16
C ARG A 104 3.24 11.40 -42.52
N ARG A 105 2.71 11.30 -43.74
CA ARG A 105 2.25 10.02 -44.30
C ARG A 105 3.45 9.08 -44.47
N PRO A 106 3.33 7.80 -44.09
CA PRO A 106 4.38 6.82 -44.33
C PRO A 106 4.60 6.62 -45.83
N ASP A 107 5.86 6.60 -46.26
CA ASP A 107 6.25 6.48 -47.68
C ASP A 107 6.09 5.05 -48.23
N SER A 108 5.91 4.05 -47.36
CA SER A 108 5.77 2.63 -47.72
C SER A 108 4.67 1.94 -46.92
N TYR A 109 4.01 0.95 -47.53
CA TYR A 109 2.98 0.12 -46.88
C TYR A 109 3.52 -0.60 -45.65
N THR A 110 4.76 -1.09 -45.67
CA THR A 110 5.38 -1.77 -44.53
C THR A 110 5.57 -0.82 -43.36
N ARG A 111 5.98 0.43 -43.63
CA ARG A 111 6.11 1.47 -42.61
C ARG A 111 4.75 1.86 -42.05
N ALA A 112 3.74 1.97 -42.92
CA ALA A 112 2.37 2.25 -42.49
C ALA A 112 1.81 1.19 -41.54
N LEU A 113 2.03 -0.10 -41.84
CA LEU A 113 1.61 -1.20 -40.97
C LEU A 113 2.34 -1.19 -39.61
N LEU A 114 3.64 -0.90 -39.61
CA LEU A 114 4.41 -0.81 -38.38
C LEU A 114 3.92 0.36 -37.50
N ASP A 115 3.69 1.52 -38.10
CA ASP A 115 3.19 2.72 -37.40
C ASP A 115 1.78 2.49 -36.86
N THR A 116 0.88 1.82 -37.60
CA THR A 116 -0.48 1.54 -37.14
C THR A 116 -0.52 0.49 -36.03
N LEU A 117 0.26 -0.58 -36.14
CA LEU A 117 0.39 -1.58 -35.07
C LEU A 117 0.99 -0.98 -33.80
N TRP A 118 2.01 -0.12 -33.95
CA TRP A 118 2.59 0.59 -32.82
C TRP A 118 1.59 1.56 -32.18
N MET A 119 0.87 2.34 -33.00
CA MET A 119 -0.18 3.23 -32.52
C MET A 119 -1.24 2.46 -31.73
N LEU A 120 -1.73 1.33 -32.25
CA LEU A 120 -2.68 0.48 -31.54
C LEU A 120 -2.12 -0.02 -30.21
N SER A 121 -0.85 -0.46 -30.18
CA SER A 121 -0.18 -0.91 -28.96
C SER A 121 -0.09 0.21 -27.91
N THR A 122 0.36 1.41 -28.30
CA THR A 122 0.45 2.57 -27.39
C THR A 122 -0.92 3.01 -26.87
N LEU A 123 -1.97 2.91 -27.69
CA LEU A 123 -3.34 3.23 -27.30
C LEU A 123 -3.86 2.25 -26.24
N VAL A 124 -3.68 0.95 -26.44
CA VAL A 124 -4.05 -0.08 -25.44
C VAL A 124 -3.26 0.13 -24.15
N MET A 125 -1.96 0.39 -24.24
CA MET A 125 -1.11 0.66 -23.09
C MET A 125 -1.59 1.88 -22.29
N SER A 126 -1.97 2.96 -22.99
CA SER A 126 -2.47 4.18 -22.34
C SER A 126 -3.81 3.96 -21.64
N PHE A 127 -4.73 3.19 -22.22
CA PHE A 127 -6.01 2.87 -21.56
C PHE A 127 -5.79 2.04 -20.30
N TYR A 128 -4.92 1.04 -20.36
CA TYR A 128 -4.58 0.22 -19.20
C TYR A 128 -3.93 1.05 -18.09
N PHE A 129 -2.93 1.87 -18.43
CA PHE A 129 -2.25 2.74 -17.47
C PHE A 129 -3.23 3.69 -16.77
N SER A 130 -4.09 4.37 -17.53
CA SER A 130 -5.11 5.26 -16.97
C SER A 130 -6.09 4.53 -16.06
N GLY A 131 -6.53 3.32 -16.44
CA GLY A 131 -7.42 2.49 -15.62
C GLY A 131 -6.79 2.06 -14.30
N MET A 132 -5.50 1.68 -14.32
CA MET A 132 -4.77 1.31 -13.11
C MET A 132 -4.53 2.51 -12.20
N VAL A 133 -4.08 3.65 -12.75
CA VAL A 133 -3.92 4.90 -11.98
C VAL A 133 -5.22 5.29 -11.29
N LEU A 134 -6.34 5.20 -12.00
CA LEU A 134 -7.66 5.46 -11.46
C LEU A 134 -8.00 4.53 -10.28
N THR A 135 -7.72 3.25 -10.44
CA THR A 135 -7.90 2.21 -9.41
C THR A 135 -7.06 2.52 -8.17
N TYR A 136 -5.79 2.89 -8.34
CA TYR A 136 -4.91 3.29 -7.23
C TYR A 136 -5.36 4.56 -6.52
N LEU A 137 -6.00 5.49 -7.24
CA LEU A 137 -6.52 6.73 -6.64
C LEU A 137 -7.78 6.45 -5.80
N PHE A 138 -8.63 5.53 -6.25
CA PHE A 138 -9.88 5.20 -5.55
C PHE A 138 -9.70 4.19 -4.41
N LEU A 139 -8.85 3.18 -4.59
CA LEU A 139 -8.55 2.21 -3.54
C LEU A 139 -7.59 2.81 -2.53
N ARG A 140 -8.17 3.51 -1.55
CA ARG A 140 -7.47 3.86 -0.32
C ARG A 140 -7.15 2.57 0.42
N LYS A 141 -5.89 2.13 0.33
CA LYS A 141 -5.40 1.02 1.15
C LYS A 141 -5.35 1.49 2.60
N THR A 142 -6.43 1.28 3.34
CA THR A 142 -6.40 1.42 4.80
C THR A 142 -5.60 0.25 5.34
N ARG A 143 -4.61 0.53 6.20
CA ARG A 143 -3.98 -0.53 6.98
C ARG A 143 -5.00 -0.93 8.04
N GLN A 144 -5.75 -1.99 7.77
CA GLN A 144 -6.66 -2.57 8.75
C GLN A 144 -5.81 -3.35 9.75
N ILE A 145 -5.93 -3.02 11.03
CA ILE A 145 -5.40 -3.82 12.14
C ILE A 145 -6.62 -4.50 12.72
N ASP A 146 -6.85 -5.74 12.30
CA ASP A 146 -8.03 -6.50 12.71
C ASP A 146 -7.76 -7.33 13.96
N SER A 147 -6.49 -7.42 14.39
CA SER A 147 -6.09 -8.29 15.50
C SER A 147 -4.97 -7.70 16.37
N ILE A 148 -4.89 -8.19 17.61
CA ILE A 148 -3.84 -7.81 18.57
C ILE A 148 -2.47 -8.30 18.09
N GLU A 149 -2.41 -9.41 17.34
CA GLU A 149 -1.19 -9.94 16.77
C GLU A 149 -0.63 -9.03 15.67
N ASP A 150 -1.51 -8.48 14.82
CA ASP A 150 -1.13 -7.50 13.81
C ASP A 150 -0.64 -6.19 14.43
N LEU A 151 -1.26 -5.79 15.55
CA LEU A 151 -0.79 -4.65 16.33
C LEU A 151 0.60 -4.93 16.95
N ALA A 152 0.79 -6.13 17.50
CA ALA A 152 2.04 -6.57 18.11
C ALA A 152 3.19 -6.71 17.11
N ALA A 153 2.90 -7.13 15.88
CA ALA A 153 3.87 -7.24 14.81
C ALA A 153 4.27 -5.86 14.24
N SER A 154 3.43 -4.85 14.43
CA SER A 154 3.69 -3.51 13.95
C SER A 154 4.73 -2.79 14.82
N LYS A 155 5.81 -2.30 14.21
CA LYS A 155 6.84 -1.50 14.91
C LYS A 155 6.49 -0.01 14.97
N ASP A 156 5.52 0.41 14.16
CA ASP A 156 5.19 1.83 13.95
C ASP A 156 4.19 2.37 14.98
N MET A 157 3.47 1.49 15.67
CA MET A 157 2.38 1.86 16.59
C MET A 157 2.61 1.24 17.97
N GLN A 158 2.56 2.07 19.00
CA GLN A 158 2.63 1.62 20.38
C GLN A 158 1.22 1.57 20.97
N PRO A 159 0.77 0.42 21.50
CA PRO A 159 -0.52 0.36 22.18
C PRO A 159 -0.45 1.09 23.52
N ILE A 160 -1.49 1.85 23.81
CA ILE A 160 -1.65 2.56 25.09
C ILE A 160 -2.85 1.96 25.81
N LEU A 161 -2.66 1.66 27.10
CA LEU A 161 -3.69 1.15 27.99
C LEU A 161 -3.91 2.16 29.12
N GLU A 162 -5.17 2.43 29.44
CA GLU A 162 -5.50 3.33 30.57
C GLU A 162 -5.04 2.71 31.89
N TYR A 163 -4.27 3.48 32.67
CA TYR A 163 -3.76 3.04 33.95
C TYR A 163 -4.90 2.73 34.94
N GLN A 164 -4.74 1.68 35.75
CA GLN A 164 -5.76 1.18 36.69
C GLN A 164 -7.09 0.71 36.05
N SER A 165 -7.15 0.57 34.73
CA SER A 165 -8.30 -0.07 34.08
C SER A 165 -8.36 -1.58 34.37
N SER A 166 -9.55 -2.16 34.23
CA SER A 166 -9.75 -3.61 34.31
C SER A 166 -8.90 -4.34 33.27
N VAL A 167 -8.83 -3.81 32.04
CA VAL A 167 -8.03 -4.34 30.94
C VAL A 167 -6.53 -4.32 31.27
N TYR A 168 -6.01 -3.21 31.80
CA TYR A 168 -4.62 -3.11 32.26
C TYR A 168 -4.29 -4.17 33.32
N SER A 169 -5.19 -4.37 34.30
CA SER A 169 -4.98 -5.38 35.35
C SER A 169 -4.93 -6.81 34.80
N THR A 170 -5.78 -7.13 33.81
CA THR A 170 -5.78 -8.43 33.13
C THR A 170 -4.46 -8.67 32.40
N PHE A 171 -3.99 -7.70 31.61
CA PHE A 171 -2.69 -7.81 30.91
C PHE A 171 -1.52 -7.95 31.87
N ARG A 172 -1.55 -7.23 33.00
CA ARG A 172 -0.51 -7.32 34.04
C ARG A 172 -0.46 -8.70 34.70
N ILE A 173 -1.62 -9.30 34.98
CA ILE A 173 -1.70 -10.66 35.53
C ILE A 173 -1.16 -11.68 34.51
N CYS A 174 -1.53 -11.53 33.23
CA CYS A 174 -1.02 -12.38 32.15
C CYS A 174 0.51 -12.26 31.97
N TYR A 175 1.10 -11.10 32.21
CA TYR A 175 2.56 -10.92 32.14
C TYR A 175 3.31 -11.67 33.26
N HIS A 176 2.73 -11.74 34.46
CA HIS A 176 3.38 -12.37 35.62
C HIS A 176 3.12 -13.87 35.78
N GLY A 177 2.13 -14.44 35.08
CA GLY A 177 1.76 -15.85 35.18
C GLY A 177 2.35 -16.72 34.07
N ASP A 178 3.43 -17.46 34.34
CA ASP A 178 4.01 -18.49 33.47
C ASP A 178 3.14 -19.79 33.34
N HIS A 179 1.84 -19.74 33.61
CA HIS A 179 0.93 -20.88 33.46
C HIS A 179 -0.16 -20.66 32.40
N VAL A 180 0.17 -21.08 31.18
CA VAL A 180 -0.66 -21.68 30.12
C VAL A 180 -2.15 -21.27 30.10
N LEU A 181 -2.46 -20.24 29.32
CA LEU A 181 -3.63 -20.26 28.44
C LEU A 181 -3.14 -20.06 27.00
N ASN A 182 -3.60 -20.97 26.16
CA ASN A 182 -3.09 -21.35 24.87
C ASN A 182 -2.98 -20.21 23.82
N TYR A 183 -1.84 -20.24 23.11
CA TYR A 183 -1.50 -19.71 21.77
C TYR A 183 -1.38 -18.21 21.45
N THR A 184 -1.95 -17.28 22.22
CA THR A 184 -1.85 -15.83 21.89
C THR A 184 -0.81 -15.05 22.73
N VAL A 185 -0.38 -15.65 23.86
CA VAL A 185 0.29 -14.94 24.96
C VAL A 185 1.81 -14.76 24.76
N CYS A 186 2.47 -15.55 23.92
CA CYS A 186 3.92 -15.42 23.72
C CYS A 186 4.35 -14.20 22.88
N LEU A 187 3.46 -13.63 22.06
CA LEU A 187 3.79 -12.44 21.25
C LEU A 187 3.74 -11.12 22.05
N LEU A 188 3.01 -11.10 23.19
CA LEU A 188 2.88 -9.94 24.06
C LEU A 188 4.17 -9.59 24.82
N LYS A 189 5.11 -10.52 24.99
CA LYS A 189 6.41 -10.25 25.66
C LYS A 189 7.26 -9.22 24.90
N SER A 190 7.07 -9.14 23.58
CA SER A 190 7.74 -8.16 22.69
C SER A 190 7.11 -6.77 22.72
N VAL A 191 5.83 -6.65 23.08
CA VAL A 191 5.06 -5.39 23.02
C VAL A 191 5.02 -4.70 24.38
N VAL A 192 4.98 -5.48 25.45
CA VAL A 192 4.81 -4.98 26.83
C VAL A 192 6.12 -4.50 27.46
N THR A 193 7.27 -4.97 26.97
CA THR A 193 8.60 -4.59 27.50
C THR A 193 8.91 -3.08 27.42
N PRO A 194 8.60 -2.35 26.34
CA PRO A 194 8.82 -0.90 26.31
C PRO A 194 7.77 -0.07 27.06
N ILE A 195 6.53 -0.56 27.21
CA ILE A 195 5.42 0.21 27.81
C ILE A 195 5.57 0.34 29.33
N ILE A 196 6.12 -0.68 30.00
CA ILE A 196 6.32 -0.66 31.46
C ILE A 196 7.55 0.19 31.83
N SER A 197 8.59 0.23 30.99
CA SER A 197 9.78 1.05 31.28
C SER A 197 9.52 2.55 31.22
N GLU A 198 8.61 3.01 30.35
CA GLU A 198 8.36 4.44 30.15
C GLU A 198 7.39 5.03 31.20
N GLN A 199 6.51 4.20 31.78
CA GLN A 199 5.56 4.60 32.83
C GLN A 199 6.15 4.53 34.25
N GLN A 200 7.38 4.01 34.43
CA GLN A 200 8.10 4.03 35.70
C GLN A 200 9.00 5.27 35.88
N GLU A 201 9.18 6.08 34.83
CA GLU A 201 9.97 7.33 34.85
C GLU A 201 9.10 8.61 34.96
N LEU A 202 7.78 8.47 35.08
CA LEU A 202 6.80 9.54 35.36
C LEU A 202 6.14 9.34 36.74
#